data_AF-A0A293LQT4-F1
#
_entry.id   AF-A0A293LQT4-F1
#
_cell.length_a   1.000
_cell.length_b   1.000
_cell.length_c   1.000
_cell.angle_alpha   90.00
_cell.angle_beta   90.00
_cell.angle_gamma   90.00
#
_symmetry.space_group_name_H-M   'P 1'
#
loop_
_entity.id
_entity.type
_entity.pdbx_description
1 polymer ?
#
loop_
_entity_poly.entity_id
_entity_poly.type
_entity_poly.pdbx_seq_one_letter_code
_entity_poly.pdbx_strand_id
1 'polypeptide(L)'
;MGAHFGEAVFHQNSPFEQTLAIIKFNNLRYSASNFQISRVSLSFQDTHCPPPAMMFDPWHQDTLGVPPPKLGTPDQYATGDLSGKYGLLIGRDTAYYHLLDPTLPLYGPNSIIGRALTIYRTDSTPLVCVNVVPVAKQLVTGRALFNDPIRGNIILIQTVNNPEDDTYISAELCWNGQNGSTVDHNWHIHEHKLQGITPGHSINHCQPAGEHYNPDKVGGGEVYLPHCNKWAQFRCQAGDLSSRLEPFLIPPCSRGMAKYHFVDGNVALSGPSSVLGRSLVIHTDHYGSPRVTCSNIEAA
;
A
#
# COMPACT_ATOMS: atom_id res chain seq x y z
N MET A 1 -5.45 -28.44 7.40
CA MET A 1 -5.55 -28.28 5.93
C MET A 1 -6.61 -27.24 5.66
N GLY A 2 -6.22 -26.02 5.30
CA GLY A 2 -7.15 -24.92 5.06
C GLY A 2 -8.02 -25.21 3.84
N ALA A 3 -9.30 -24.82 3.89
CA ALA A 3 -10.18 -24.94 2.74
C ALA A 3 -9.64 -24.06 1.60
N HIS A 4 -9.39 -24.66 0.43
CA HIS A 4 -9.03 -23.92 -0.78
C HIS A 4 -10.29 -23.31 -1.37
N PHE A 5 -10.41 -21.99 -1.29
CA PHE A 5 -11.59 -21.23 -1.77
C PHE A 5 -11.52 -20.86 -3.25
N GLY A 6 -10.38 -21.09 -3.92
CA GLY A 6 -10.23 -20.78 -5.34
C GLY A 6 -8.95 -20.02 -5.68
N GLU A 7 -8.97 -19.36 -6.83
CA GLU A 7 -7.87 -18.57 -7.39
C GLU A 7 -8.43 -17.32 -8.07
N ALA A 8 -7.70 -16.20 -7.97
CA ALA A 8 -7.96 -14.97 -8.71
C ALA A 8 -6.67 -14.53 -9.41
N VAL A 9 -6.70 -14.46 -10.74
CA VAL A 9 -5.59 -14.03 -11.59
C VAL A 9 -5.99 -12.76 -12.32
N PHE A 10 -5.14 -11.75 -12.25
CA PHE A 10 -5.31 -10.48 -12.95
C PHE A 10 -4.15 -10.29 -13.92
N HIS A 11 -4.45 -9.88 -15.15
CA HIS A 11 -3.47 -9.70 -16.19
C HIS A 11 -3.69 -8.38 -16.94
N GLN A 12 -2.62 -7.60 -17.10
CA GLN A 12 -2.63 -6.32 -17.80
C GLN A 12 -1.29 -6.17 -18.52
N ASN A 13 -1.30 -6.11 -19.86
CA ASN A 13 -0.05 -6.08 -20.66
C ASN A 13 0.70 -4.75 -20.54
N SER A 14 -0.03 -3.65 -20.34
CA SER A 14 0.52 -2.31 -20.25
C SER A 14 -0.38 -1.42 -19.37
N PRO A 15 0.13 -0.31 -18.82
CA PRO A 15 -0.67 0.62 -18.02
C PRO A 15 -1.86 1.25 -18.78
N PHE A 16 -1.91 1.12 -20.11
CA PHE A 16 -2.96 1.71 -20.95
C PHE A 16 -4.05 0.71 -21.35
N GLU A 17 -3.89 -0.57 -21.02
CA GLU A 17 -4.85 -1.62 -21.35
C GLU A 17 -5.80 -1.92 -20.18
N GLN A 18 -6.92 -2.57 -20.49
CA GLN A 18 -7.84 -3.05 -19.47
C GLN A 18 -7.27 -4.29 -18.77
N THR A 19 -7.63 -4.48 -17.50
CA THR A 19 -7.21 -5.66 -16.76
C THR A 19 -8.14 -6.83 -17.07
N LEU A 20 -7.58 -7.95 -17.54
CA LEU A 20 -8.29 -9.23 -17.62
C LEU A 20 -8.33 -9.85 -16.23
N ALA A 21 -9.54 -9.99 -15.68
CA ALA A 21 -9.80 -10.66 -14.41
C ALA A 21 -10.32 -12.09 -14.68
N ILE A 22 -9.57 -13.09 -14.18
CA ILE A 22 -9.92 -14.51 -14.22
C ILE A 22 -10.04 -15.01 -12.79
N ILE A 23 -11.27 -15.18 -12.31
CA ILE A 23 -11.53 -15.55 -10.92
C ILE A 23 -12.35 -16.84 -10.88
N LYS A 24 -11.85 -17.83 -10.14
CA LYS A 24 -12.46 -19.15 -9.95
C LYS A 24 -12.60 -19.41 -8.46
N PHE A 25 -13.82 -19.32 -7.94
CA PHE A 25 -14.12 -19.70 -6.56
C PHE A 25 -14.76 -21.08 -6.48
N ASN A 26 -14.34 -21.85 -5.49
CA ASN A 26 -14.85 -23.18 -5.16
C ASN A 26 -15.08 -23.26 -3.64
N ASN A 27 -15.94 -24.19 -3.20
CA ASN A 27 -16.19 -24.42 -1.77
C ASN A 27 -16.64 -23.15 -1.02
N LEU A 28 -17.47 -22.30 -1.65
CA LEU A 28 -18.06 -21.14 -0.99
C LEU A 28 -19.10 -21.55 0.09
N ARG A 29 -19.56 -22.80 0.05
CA ARG A 29 -20.49 -23.42 1.01
C ARG A 29 -21.79 -22.63 1.14
N TYR A 30 -22.21 -21.96 0.07
CA TYR A 30 -23.39 -21.09 0.05
C TYR A 30 -23.37 -19.99 1.14
N SER A 31 -22.19 -19.71 1.70
CA SER A 31 -22.03 -18.82 2.85
C SER A 31 -21.43 -17.46 2.47
N ALA A 32 -20.75 -17.39 1.32
CA ALA A 32 -20.17 -16.16 0.80
C ALA A 32 -21.24 -15.26 0.16
N SER A 33 -21.04 -13.94 0.26
CA SER A 33 -21.90 -12.94 -0.36
C SER A 33 -21.11 -11.95 -1.20
N ASN A 34 -20.01 -11.43 -0.65
CA ASN A 34 -19.25 -10.34 -1.23
C ASN A 34 -17.76 -10.70 -1.28
N PHE A 35 -17.05 -10.03 -2.15
CA PHE A 35 -15.60 -10.09 -2.30
C PHE A 35 -15.12 -8.75 -2.84
N GLN A 36 -14.00 -8.27 -2.31
CA GLN A 36 -13.47 -6.94 -2.62
C GLN A 36 -11.95 -6.90 -2.42
N ILE A 37 -11.30 -5.91 -3.06
CA ILE A 37 -9.93 -5.52 -2.74
C ILE A 37 -9.94 -4.43 -1.66
N SER A 38 -9.20 -4.66 -0.58
CA SER A 38 -9.03 -3.72 0.51
C SER A 38 -7.88 -2.74 0.25
N ARG A 39 -7.91 -1.56 0.85
CA ARG A 39 -6.85 -0.55 0.71
C ARG A 39 -5.55 -0.90 1.44
N VAL A 40 -5.52 -1.98 2.22
CA VAL A 40 -4.37 -2.43 3.00
C VAL A 40 -3.84 -3.77 2.49
N SER A 41 -2.59 -4.06 2.80
CA SER A 41 -1.98 -5.38 2.63
C SER A 41 -2.06 -6.19 3.93
N LEU A 42 -2.00 -7.52 3.79
CA LEU A 42 -1.83 -8.44 4.92
C LEU A 42 -0.34 -8.54 5.26
N SER A 43 -0.04 -8.45 6.55
CA SER A 43 1.26 -8.75 7.13
C SER A 43 1.33 -10.20 7.59
N PHE A 44 2.54 -10.73 7.76
CA PHE A 44 2.74 -12.07 8.34
C PHE A 44 2.26 -12.17 9.80
N GLN A 45 2.06 -11.03 10.47
CA GLN A 45 1.50 -10.97 11.82
C GLN A 45 -0.03 -10.92 11.85
N ASP A 46 -0.67 -10.78 10.69
CA ASP A 46 -2.12 -10.69 10.63
C ASP A 46 -2.79 -12.03 10.91
N THR A 47 -3.67 -11.99 11.90
CA THR A 47 -4.52 -13.11 12.31
C THR A 47 -5.96 -12.95 11.82
N HIS A 48 -6.30 -11.78 11.26
CA HIS A 48 -7.64 -11.42 10.83
C HIS A 48 -7.60 -10.72 9.48
N CYS A 49 -8.63 -10.96 8.67
CA CYS A 49 -8.81 -10.27 7.40
C CYS A 49 -9.32 -8.84 7.60
N PRO A 50 -9.05 -7.93 6.65
CA PRO A 50 -9.57 -6.58 6.68
C PRO A 50 -11.11 -6.57 6.73
N PRO A 51 -11.71 -5.64 7.49
CA PRO A 51 -13.15 -5.46 7.48
C PRO A 51 -13.63 -4.81 6.16
N PRO A 52 -14.92 -4.95 5.80
CA PRO A 52 -15.47 -4.37 4.57
C PRO A 52 -15.25 -2.86 4.42
N ALA A 53 -15.21 -2.12 5.53
CA ALA A 53 -14.98 -0.68 5.55
C ALA A 53 -13.61 -0.25 5.00
N MET A 54 -12.65 -1.18 4.84
CA MET A 54 -11.34 -0.89 4.25
C MET A 54 -11.33 -1.07 2.73
N MET A 55 -12.45 -0.87 2.03
CA MET A 55 -12.52 -0.98 0.58
C MET A 55 -11.52 -0.04 -0.11
N PHE A 56 -10.87 -0.53 -1.16
CA PHE A 56 -9.98 0.29 -1.97
C PHE A 56 -10.78 1.18 -2.93
N ASP A 57 -10.78 2.48 -2.65
CA ASP A 57 -11.48 3.48 -3.45
C ASP A 57 -10.64 4.76 -3.62
N PRO A 58 -9.67 4.76 -4.56
CA PRO A 58 -8.82 5.92 -4.81
C PRO A 58 -9.56 7.10 -5.45
N TRP A 59 -10.78 6.88 -5.96
CA TRP A 59 -11.59 7.90 -6.64
C TRP A 59 -12.70 8.48 -5.76
N HIS A 60 -12.86 7.96 -4.54
CA HIS A 60 -13.88 8.40 -3.58
C HIS A 60 -15.28 8.45 -4.20
N GLN A 61 -15.70 7.32 -4.76
CA GLN A 61 -17.02 7.18 -5.39
C GLN A 61 -18.12 7.54 -4.41
N ASP A 62 -19.12 8.30 -4.89
CA ASP A 62 -20.27 8.69 -4.08
C ASP A 62 -21.12 7.46 -3.75
N THR A 63 -21.21 7.12 -2.47
CA THR A 63 -21.95 5.95 -1.98
C THR A 63 -23.44 6.01 -2.29
N LEU A 64 -24.02 7.21 -2.48
CA LEU A 64 -25.42 7.39 -2.85
C LEU A 64 -25.67 7.11 -4.34
N GLY A 65 -24.62 7.19 -5.18
CA GLY A 65 -24.68 7.00 -6.62
C GLY A 65 -24.37 5.57 -7.07
N VAL A 66 -23.94 4.68 -6.16
CA VAL A 66 -23.53 3.31 -6.50
C VAL A 66 -24.76 2.48 -6.90
N PRO A 67 -24.85 1.99 -8.15
CA PRO A 67 -25.98 1.17 -8.59
C PRO A 67 -25.96 -0.22 -7.94
N PRO A 68 -27.09 -0.96 -7.97
CA PRO A 68 -27.10 -2.33 -7.47
C PRO A 68 -26.04 -3.20 -8.18
N PRO A 69 -25.52 -4.26 -7.53
CA PRO A 69 -24.48 -5.10 -8.10
C PRO A 69 -24.79 -5.58 -9.52
N LYS A 70 -23.83 -5.43 -10.43
CA LYS A 70 -23.86 -5.81 -11.85
C LYS A 70 -24.83 -4.98 -12.72
N LEU A 71 -25.45 -3.93 -12.19
CA LEU A 71 -26.38 -3.08 -12.95
C LEU A 71 -25.78 -1.74 -13.39
N GLY A 72 -24.57 -1.41 -12.96
CA GLY A 72 -23.83 -0.21 -13.38
C GLY A 72 -22.69 -0.48 -14.34
N THR A 73 -22.03 0.60 -14.77
CA THR A 73 -20.74 0.56 -15.45
C THR A 73 -19.60 0.43 -14.41
N PRO A 74 -18.45 -0.18 -14.76
CA PRO A 74 -17.37 -0.44 -13.79
C PRO A 74 -16.78 0.79 -13.09
N ASP A 75 -16.95 1.98 -13.65
CA ASP A 75 -16.51 3.27 -13.11
C ASP A 75 -17.46 3.86 -12.05
N GLN A 76 -18.68 3.35 -11.92
CA GLN A 76 -19.64 3.76 -10.89
C GLN A 76 -19.41 3.07 -9.54
N TYR A 77 -18.50 2.10 -9.50
CA TYR A 77 -18.15 1.34 -8.29
C TYR A 77 -16.75 1.71 -7.83
N ALA A 78 -16.49 1.62 -6.53
CA ALA A 78 -15.13 1.71 -6.00
C ALA A 78 -14.20 0.73 -6.72
N THR A 79 -12.93 1.10 -6.92
CA THR A 79 -11.94 0.28 -7.64
C THR A 79 -11.88 -1.15 -7.10
N GLY A 80 -11.93 -1.31 -5.78
CA GLY A 80 -11.90 -2.60 -5.10
C GLY A 80 -13.25 -3.32 -4.98
N ASP A 81 -14.39 -2.72 -5.35
CA ASP A 81 -15.71 -3.36 -5.24
C ASP A 81 -15.98 -4.36 -6.36
N LEU A 82 -15.32 -5.51 -6.30
CA LEU A 82 -15.49 -6.58 -7.29
C LEU A 82 -16.89 -7.19 -7.26
N SER A 83 -17.58 -7.16 -6.12
CA SER A 83 -18.94 -7.65 -5.98
C SER A 83 -19.97 -6.74 -6.63
N GLY A 84 -19.83 -5.43 -6.44
CA GLY A 84 -20.61 -4.43 -7.17
C GLY A 84 -20.42 -4.57 -8.67
N LYS A 85 -19.18 -4.69 -9.14
CA LYS A 85 -18.86 -4.79 -10.57
C LYS A 85 -19.27 -6.13 -11.20
N TYR A 86 -18.94 -7.25 -10.56
CA TYR A 86 -19.04 -8.59 -11.19
C TYR A 86 -20.29 -9.36 -10.74
N GLY A 87 -20.93 -8.92 -9.66
CA GLY A 87 -22.11 -9.53 -9.06
C GLY A 87 -21.79 -10.37 -7.82
N LEU A 88 -22.78 -10.48 -6.94
CA LEU A 88 -22.69 -11.15 -5.64
C LEU A 88 -22.48 -12.67 -5.74
N LEU A 89 -21.94 -13.25 -4.66
CA LEU A 89 -21.72 -14.68 -4.45
C LEU A 89 -22.87 -15.39 -3.74
N ILE A 90 -23.96 -14.67 -3.39
CA ILE A 90 -25.08 -15.19 -2.61
C ILE A 90 -25.68 -16.44 -3.28
N GLY A 91 -25.87 -17.50 -2.49
CA GLY A 91 -26.48 -18.75 -2.95
C GLY A 91 -25.59 -19.56 -3.90
N ARG A 92 -24.30 -19.26 -3.98
CA ARG A 92 -23.35 -19.99 -4.84
C ARG A 92 -22.39 -20.83 -4.01
N ASP A 93 -22.08 -22.03 -4.50
CA ASP A 93 -20.96 -22.83 -4.00
C ASP A 93 -19.70 -22.64 -4.85
N THR A 94 -19.88 -22.31 -6.13
CA THR A 94 -18.81 -22.01 -7.09
C THR A 94 -19.14 -20.72 -7.85
N ALA A 95 -18.11 -20.00 -8.28
CA ALA A 95 -18.25 -18.83 -9.14
C ALA A 95 -17.09 -18.73 -10.12
N TYR A 96 -17.39 -18.32 -11.35
CA TYR A 96 -16.40 -18.10 -12.39
C TYR A 96 -16.60 -16.74 -13.05
N TYR A 97 -15.52 -15.98 -13.15
CA TYR A 97 -15.47 -14.69 -13.82
C TYR A 97 -14.32 -14.66 -14.80
N HIS A 98 -14.59 -14.20 -16.02
CA HIS A 98 -13.61 -14.01 -17.09
C HIS A 98 -14.03 -12.78 -17.89
N LEU A 99 -13.51 -11.62 -17.50
CA LEU A 99 -13.97 -10.33 -18.02
C LEU A 99 -12.84 -9.29 -18.03
N LEU A 100 -13.04 -8.24 -18.81
CA LEU A 100 -12.16 -7.07 -18.83
C LEU A 100 -12.71 -6.01 -17.88
N ASP A 101 -11.84 -5.49 -17.01
CA ASP A 101 -12.14 -4.40 -16.08
C ASP A 101 -11.20 -3.21 -16.34
N PRO A 102 -11.70 -2.11 -16.95
CA PRO A 102 -10.90 -0.89 -17.17
C PRO A 102 -10.60 -0.13 -15.87
N THR A 103 -11.25 -0.45 -14.76
CA THR A 103 -11.14 0.30 -13.49
C THR A 103 -10.46 -0.52 -12.40
N LEU A 104 -9.65 -1.53 -12.77
CA LEU A 104 -8.87 -2.38 -11.86
C LEU A 104 -7.37 -2.40 -12.25
N PRO A 105 -6.64 -1.28 -12.11
CA PRO A 105 -5.26 -1.18 -12.60
C PRO A 105 -4.28 -2.08 -11.84
N LEU A 106 -3.27 -2.59 -12.55
CA LEU A 106 -2.12 -3.32 -11.99
C LEU A 106 -0.84 -2.48 -11.99
N TYR A 107 -0.86 -1.28 -12.55
CA TYR A 107 0.27 -0.35 -12.62
C TYR A 107 -0.07 1.00 -11.96
N GLY A 108 0.98 1.68 -11.54
CA GLY A 108 0.94 3.04 -11.01
C GLY A 108 0.31 3.13 -9.62
N PRO A 109 0.08 4.36 -9.12
CA PRO A 109 -0.28 4.62 -7.73
C PRO A 109 -1.57 3.95 -7.26
N ASN A 110 -2.48 3.68 -8.21
CA ASN A 110 -3.76 3.07 -7.94
C ASN A 110 -3.75 1.54 -8.12
N SER A 111 -2.59 0.92 -8.36
CA SER A 111 -2.48 -0.52 -8.54
C SER A 111 -3.08 -1.30 -7.36
N ILE A 112 -3.74 -2.41 -7.68
CA ILE A 112 -4.26 -3.36 -6.68
C ILE A 112 -3.19 -4.35 -6.18
N ILE A 113 -1.99 -4.35 -6.77
CA ILE A 113 -0.93 -5.27 -6.36
C ILE A 113 -0.47 -4.93 -4.93
N GLY A 114 -0.24 -5.98 -4.14
CA GLY A 114 0.10 -5.95 -2.72
C GLY A 114 -1.12 -5.82 -1.80
N ARG A 115 -2.28 -5.42 -2.32
CA ARG A 115 -3.51 -5.24 -1.54
C ARG A 115 -4.22 -6.55 -1.25
N ALA A 116 -5.00 -6.60 -0.19
CA ALA A 116 -5.73 -7.80 0.22
C ALA A 116 -7.05 -7.98 -0.54
N LEU A 117 -7.20 -9.09 -1.26
CA LEU A 117 -8.50 -9.60 -1.71
C LEU A 117 -9.17 -10.33 -0.55
N THR A 118 -10.39 -9.95 -0.18
CA THR A 118 -11.17 -10.58 0.90
C THR A 118 -12.51 -11.04 0.39
N ILE A 119 -12.93 -12.25 0.76
CA ILE A 119 -14.29 -12.78 0.58
C ILE A 119 -15.01 -12.70 1.92
N TYR A 120 -16.26 -12.25 1.92
CA TYR A 120 -17.10 -12.08 3.10
C TYR A 120 -18.33 -12.97 3.04
N ARG A 121 -18.84 -13.31 4.22
CA ARG A 121 -20.15 -13.92 4.40
C ARG A 121 -21.27 -12.88 4.32
N THR A 122 -22.51 -13.36 4.24
CA THR A 122 -23.73 -12.52 4.25
C THR A 122 -23.87 -11.61 5.47
N ASP A 123 -23.29 -11.98 6.61
CA ASP A 123 -23.21 -11.17 7.83
C ASP A 123 -22.02 -10.18 7.83
N SER A 124 -21.36 -10.00 6.68
CA SER A 124 -20.16 -9.17 6.50
C SER A 124 -18.92 -9.64 7.27
N THR A 125 -18.93 -10.85 7.83
CA THR A 125 -17.72 -11.44 8.44
C THR A 125 -16.76 -11.91 7.35
N PRO A 126 -15.45 -11.59 7.45
CA PRO A 126 -14.47 -12.14 6.52
C PRO A 126 -14.44 -13.67 6.59
N LEU A 127 -14.44 -14.31 5.42
CA LEU A 127 -14.33 -15.75 5.24
C LEU A 127 -12.87 -16.15 4.98
N VAL A 128 -12.22 -15.47 4.04
CA VAL A 128 -10.83 -15.68 3.65
C VAL A 128 -10.29 -14.41 3.02
N CYS A 129 -8.99 -14.17 3.17
CA CYS A 129 -8.28 -13.08 2.51
C CYS A 129 -6.87 -13.51 2.08
N VAL A 130 -6.35 -12.85 1.06
CA VAL A 130 -5.00 -13.06 0.53
C VAL A 130 -4.51 -11.78 -0.14
N ASN A 131 -3.20 -11.53 -0.15
CA ASN A 131 -2.62 -10.43 -0.93
C ASN A 131 -2.61 -10.77 -2.42
N VAL A 132 -2.93 -9.79 -3.25
CA VAL A 132 -2.63 -9.82 -4.68
C VAL A 132 -1.12 -9.65 -4.83
N VAL A 133 -0.45 -10.62 -5.46
CA VAL A 133 1.02 -10.61 -5.59
C VAL A 133 1.43 -10.78 -7.05
N PRO A 134 2.58 -10.22 -7.48
CA PRO A 134 3.13 -10.48 -8.80
C PRO A 134 3.42 -11.98 -8.99
N VAL A 135 3.00 -12.53 -10.12
CA VAL A 135 3.28 -13.94 -10.48
C VAL A 135 4.56 -14.01 -11.31
N ALA A 136 5.38 -15.04 -11.05
CA ALA A 136 6.62 -15.33 -11.79
C ALA A 136 7.67 -14.20 -11.80
N LYS A 137 7.60 -13.27 -10.85
CA LYS A 137 8.63 -12.24 -10.62
C LYS A 137 9.43 -12.57 -9.35
N GLN A 138 10.75 -12.39 -9.41
CA GLN A 138 11.56 -12.37 -8.20
C GLN A 138 11.46 -10.98 -7.56
N LEU A 139 11.33 -10.95 -6.23
CA LEU A 139 11.12 -9.72 -5.48
C LEU A 139 12.34 -9.41 -4.59
N VAL A 140 12.72 -8.14 -4.53
CA VAL A 140 13.67 -7.59 -3.55
C VAL A 140 12.89 -6.85 -2.48
N THR A 141 13.30 -7.02 -1.22
CA THR A 141 12.64 -6.40 -0.07
C THR A 141 13.60 -5.45 0.63
N GLY A 142 13.19 -4.21 0.84
CA GLY A 142 13.79 -3.26 1.75
C GLY A 142 12.94 -3.12 3.01
N ARG A 143 13.55 -3.01 4.18
CA ARG A 143 12.83 -2.88 5.46
C ARG A 143 13.47 -1.82 6.34
N ALA A 144 12.63 -0.91 6.85
CA ALA A 144 12.98 0.03 7.92
C ALA A 144 12.21 -0.33 9.19
N LEU A 145 12.93 -0.49 10.31
CA LEU A 145 12.38 -0.89 11.61
C LEU A 145 12.40 0.27 12.60
N PHE A 146 11.29 0.48 13.30
CA PHE A 146 11.10 1.56 14.26
C PHE A 146 10.75 1.00 15.64
N ASN A 147 11.46 1.47 16.67
CA ASN A 147 11.38 0.94 18.02
C ASN A 147 10.84 1.98 19.02
N ASP A 148 11.22 3.24 18.87
CA ASP A 148 10.79 4.35 19.73
C ASP A 148 11.02 5.71 19.02
N PRO A 149 10.21 6.75 19.30
CA PRO A 149 8.90 6.70 19.97
C PRO A 149 7.80 6.15 19.05
N ILE A 150 8.09 5.87 17.78
CA ILE A 150 7.19 5.17 16.87
C ILE A 150 7.65 3.71 16.79
N ARG A 151 6.72 2.78 16.95
CA ARG A 151 6.95 1.33 16.85
C ARG A 151 6.35 0.79 15.57
N GLY A 152 7.08 -0.09 14.91
CA GLY A 152 6.60 -0.84 13.77
C GLY A 152 7.61 -0.92 12.65
N ASN A 153 7.13 -1.00 11.41
CA ASN A 153 8.00 -1.14 10.26
C ASN A 153 7.40 -0.55 8.99
N ILE A 154 8.29 -0.23 8.06
CA ILE A 154 7.96 0.10 6.68
C ILE A 154 8.71 -0.89 5.79
N ILE A 155 7.98 -1.57 4.92
CA ILE A 155 8.50 -2.57 3.99
C ILE A 155 8.29 -2.04 2.58
N LEU A 156 9.34 -2.13 1.77
CA LEU A 156 9.35 -1.77 0.36
C LEU A 156 9.62 -3.05 -0.44
N ILE A 157 8.83 -3.31 -1.46
CA ILE A 157 8.96 -4.49 -2.32
C ILE A 157 8.97 -4.03 -3.77
N GLN A 158 9.96 -4.47 -4.54
CA GLN A 158 10.06 -4.21 -5.98
C GLN A 158 10.54 -5.49 -6.67
N THR A 159 10.31 -5.61 -7.97
CA THR A 159 10.92 -6.66 -8.78
C THR A 159 12.45 -6.53 -8.80
N VAL A 160 13.15 -7.66 -8.64
CA VAL A 160 14.62 -7.71 -8.67
C VAL A 160 15.14 -7.17 -10.01
N ASN A 161 16.16 -6.32 -9.96
CA ASN A 161 16.86 -5.75 -11.12
C ASN A 161 15.95 -4.99 -12.11
N ASN A 162 14.79 -4.51 -11.67
CA ASN A 162 13.91 -3.68 -12.48
C ASN A 162 13.56 -2.37 -11.73
N PRO A 163 14.45 -1.36 -11.77
CA PRO A 163 14.26 -0.12 -11.03
C PRO A 163 13.05 0.72 -11.49
N GLU A 164 12.55 0.47 -12.71
CA GLU A 164 11.39 1.14 -13.29
C GLU A 164 10.05 0.45 -12.96
N ASP A 165 10.08 -0.72 -12.31
CA ASP A 165 8.84 -1.36 -11.83
C ASP A 165 8.29 -0.58 -10.63
N ASP A 166 6.99 -0.67 -10.42
CA ASP A 166 6.39 -0.05 -9.24
C ASP A 166 6.98 -0.64 -7.94
N THR A 167 7.26 0.22 -6.96
CA THR A 167 7.59 -0.20 -5.60
C THR A 167 6.33 -0.22 -4.75
N TYR A 168 6.02 -1.38 -4.18
CA TYR A 168 4.93 -1.57 -3.23
C TYR A 168 5.42 -1.29 -1.83
N ILE A 169 4.78 -0.34 -1.13
CA ILE A 169 5.19 0.11 0.20
C ILE A 169 4.09 -0.22 1.19
N SER A 170 4.38 -1.06 2.19
CA SER A 170 3.50 -1.29 3.34
C SER A 170 4.08 -0.70 4.60
N ALA A 171 3.24 -0.07 5.42
CA ALA A 171 3.64 0.48 6.71
C ALA A 171 2.69 0.01 7.81
N GLU A 172 3.26 -0.45 8.92
CA GLU A 172 2.55 -0.76 10.15
C GLU A 172 3.19 0.04 11.27
N LEU A 173 2.48 1.04 11.81
CA LEU A 173 3.06 2.00 12.76
C LEU A 173 2.12 2.29 13.93
N CYS A 174 2.67 2.45 15.12
CA CYS A 174 1.96 2.99 16.29
C CYS A 174 2.88 3.84 17.17
N TRP A 175 2.29 4.75 17.93
CA TRP A 175 3.02 5.64 18.83
C TRP A 175 3.21 4.97 20.20
N ASN A 176 4.46 4.83 20.62
CA ASN A 176 4.91 4.31 21.90
C ASN A 176 4.91 5.41 22.98
N GLY A 177 3.76 6.00 23.23
CA GLY A 177 3.60 7.07 24.22
C GLY A 177 2.15 7.24 24.64
N GLN A 178 1.91 8.03 25.68
CA GLN A 178 0.56 8.29 26.21
C GLN A 178 -0.22 9.35 25.41
N ASN A 179 0.42 10.01 24.44
CA ASN A 179 -0.26 10.97 23.58
C ASN A 179 -1.40 10.29 22.82
N GLY A 180 -2.45 11.07 22.53
CA GLY A 180 -3.51 10.66 21.64
C GLY A 180 -2.96 10.33 20.24
N SER A 181 -3.82 9.79 19.37
CA SER A 181 -3.45 9.59 17.97
C SER A 181 -2.88 10.88 17.37
N THR A 182 -1.72 10.76 16.73
CA THR A 182 -1.05 11.88 16.07
C THR A 182 -1.32 11.82 14.57
N VAL A 183 -1.33 12.97 13.90
CA VAL A 183 -1.77 13.12 12.51
C VAL A 183 -0.69 13.80 11.68
N ASP A 184 -0.76 13.62 10.36
CA ASP A 184 0.02 14.37 9.39
C ASP A 184 1.55 14.28 9.59
N HIS A 185 2.05 13.10 9.97
CA HIS A 185 3.48 12.85 10.04
C HIS A 185 4.07 12.73 8.64
N ASN A 186 4.85 13.72 8.24
CA ASN A 186 5.66 13.60 7.04
C ASN A 186 6.73 12.52 7.22
N TRP A 187 7.08 11.85 6.13
CA TRP A 187 8.06 10.78 6.07
C TRP A 187 8.75 10.78 4.73
N HIS A 188 10.06 10.61 4.76
CA HIS A 188 10.93 10.74 3.61
C HIS A 188 12.07 9.73 3.65
N ILE A 189 12.60 9.40 2.47
CA ILE A 189 13.88 8.70 2.33
C ILE A 189 14.97 9.77 2.23
N HIS A 190 16.02 9.62 3.02
CA HIS A 190 17.14 10.54 3.11
C HIS A 190 18.38 9.97 2.44
N GLU A 191 19.31 10.84 2.08
CA GLU A 191 20.47 10.50 1.26
C GLU A 191 21.38 9.45 1.93
N HIS A 192 21.66 9.59 3.21
CA HIS A 192 22.72 8.83 3.87
C HIS A 192 22.22 7.66 4.70
N LYS A 193 23.02 6.58 4.67
CA LYS A 193 22.93 5.51 5.66
C LYS A 193 23.34 6.05 7.03
N LEU A 194 22.55 5.77 8.04
CA LEU A 194 22.92 6.06 9.41
C LEU A 194 24.01 5.08 9.88
N GLN A 195 25.09 5.63 10.45
CA GLN A 195 26.24 4.87 10.93
C GLN A 195 26.12 4.56 12.42
N GLY A 196 26.68 3.42 12.85
CA GLY A 196 26.74 3.04 14.27
C GLY A 196 25.39 2.67 14.90
N ILE A 197 24.34 2.49 14.10
CA ILE A 197 23.05 1.98 14.58
C ILE A 197 23.06 0.45 14.53
N THR A 198 22.56 -0.18 15.58
CA THR A 198 22.28 -1.62 15.58
C THR A 198 21.35 -1.98 14.42
N PRO A 199 21.66 -2.99 13.60
CA PRO A 199 20.76 -3.45 12.55
C PRO A 199 19.34 -3.67 13.07
N GLY A 200 18.36 -3.26 12.28
CA GLY A 200 16.94 -3.34 12.65
C GLY A 200 16.49 -2.46 13.83
N HIS A 201 17.20 -1.37 14.14
CA HIS A 201 16.77 -0.39 15.16
C HIS A 201 16.64 1.01 14.58
N SER A 202 15.75 1.82 15.16
CA SER A 202 15.68 3.27 14.90
C SER A 202 16.45 4.08 15.95
N ILE A 203 16.76 5.34 15.60
CA ILE A 203 17.30 6.36 16.51
C ILE A 203 16.49 7.66 16.40
N ASN A 204 16.67 8.55 17.38
CA ASN A 204 15.97 9.85 17.42
C ASN A 204 16.87 11.03 17.03
N HIS A 205 18.15 10.79 16.75
CA HIS A 205 19.11 11.80 16.28
C HIS A 205 19.35 11.65 14.77
N CYS A 206 18.43 12.21 13.99
CA CYS A 206 18.34 11.96 12.55
C CYS A 206 19.08 12.95 11.65
N GLN A 207 19.84 13.89 12.23
CA GLN A 207 20.68 14.83 11.49
C GLN A 207 21.66 14.13 10.52
N PRO A 208 22.31 12.99 10.88
CA PRO A 208 23.25 12.31 9.98
C PRO A 208 22.61 11.72 8.72
N ALA A 209 21.28 11.62 8.64
CA ALA A 209 20.58 11.16 7.45
C ALA A 209 20.80 12.11 6.24
N GLY A 210 21.15 13.38 6.50
CA GLY A 210 21.33 14.39 5.44
C GLY A 210 20.01 14.92 4.91
N GLU A 211 20.01 15.40 3.67
CA GLU A 211 18.84 15.91 2.97
C GLU A 211 17.96 14.77 2.43
N HIS A 212 16.81 15.11 1.84
CA HIS A 212 15.99 14.15 1.11
C HIS A 212 16.79 13.54 -0.04
N TYR A 213 16.58 12.24 -0.27
CA TYR A 213 17.21 11.56 -1.37
C TYR A 213 16.68 12.11 -2.71
N ASN A 214 17.58 12.67 -3.53
CA ASN A 214 17.23 13.39 -4.76
C ASN A 214 18.21 13.06 -5.91
N PRO A 215 18.21 11.81 -6.42
CA PRO A 215 19.13 11.40 -7.48
C PRO A 215 18.94 12.20 -8.77
N ASP A 216 17.70 12.62 -9.06
CA ASP A 216 17.33 13.36 -10.27
C ASP A 216 17.55 14.87 -10.16
N LYS A 217 18.08 15.34 -9.01
CA LYS A 217 18.38 16.75 -8.74
C LYS A 217 17.18 17.67 -8.98
N VAL A 218 15.99 17.21 -8.60
CA VAL A 218 14.77 18.00 -8.63
C VAL A 218 14.97 19.29 -7.82
N GLY A 219 14.67 20.43 -8.45
CA GLY A 219 14.85 21.75 -7.83
C GLY A 219 13.92 21.95 -6.62
N GLY A 220 14.44 22.57 -5.56
CA GLY A 220 13.66 22.93 -4.37
C GLY A 220 13.01 24.32 -4.45
N GLY A 221 12.53 24.82 -3.31
CA GLY A 221 12.04 26.19 -3.15
C GLY A 221 10.58 26.41 -3.57
N GLU A 222 10.22 27.65 -3.89
CA GLU A 222 8.84 28.07 -4.19
C GLU A 222 8.24 27.36 -5.40
N VAL A 223 9.08 26.91 -6.33
CA VAL A 223 8.66 26.16 -7.52
C VAL A 223 8.32 24.71 -7.15
N TYR A 224 8.93 24.14 -6.11
CA TYR A 224 8.75 22.74 -5.75
C TYR A 224 7.36 22.45 -5.17
N LEU A 225 6.93 23.26 -4.20
CA LEU A 225 5.69 23.06 -3.44
C LEU A 225 4.41 22.92 -4.29
N PRO A 226 4.16 23.75 -5.32
CA PRO A 226 2.96 23.57 -6.16
C PRO A 226 3.09 22.41 -7.16
N HIS A 227 4.31 21.93 -7.42
CA HIS A 227 4.59 21.00 -8.50
C HIS A 227 4.81 19.57 -8.05
N CYS A 228 5.33 19.34 -6.86
CA CYS A 228 5.38 18.03 -6.25
C CYS A 228 4.05 17.73 -5.55
N ASN A 229 3.29 16.77 -6.08
CA ASN A 229 2.04 16.30 -5.48
C ASN A 229 1.68 14.91 -6.02
N LYS A 230 0.64 14.30 -5.44
CA LYS A 230 0.12 12.98 -5.83
C LYS A 230 -0.26 12.80 -7.30
N TRP A 231 -0.51 13.88 -8.04
CA TRP A 231 -0.85 13.85 -9.47
C TRP A 231 0.35 14.11 -10.38
N ALA A 232 1.44 14.64 -9.81
CA ALA A 232 2.66 15.03 -10.53
C ALA A 232 3.89 14.42 -9.86
N GLN A 233 3.82 13.11 -9.60
CA GLN A 233 4.81 12.36 -8.82
C GLN A 233 6.24 12.48 -9.37
N PHE A 234 6.44 12.49 -10.69
CA PHE A 234 7.75 12.67 -11.33
C PHE A 234 8.40 14.05 -11.11
N ARG A 235 7.68 15.02 -10.51
CA ARG A 235 8.22 16.32 -10.13
C ARG A 235 8.70 16.39 -8.68
N CYS A 236 8.56 15.30 -7.93
CA CYS A 236 9.00 15.20 -6.55
C CYS A 236 10.41 14.66 -6.46
N GLN A 237 11.15 15.07 -5.43
CA GLN A 237 12.39 14.39 -5.05
C GLN A 237 12.09 12.91 -4.80
N ALA A 238 12.97 11.99 -5.22
CA ALA A 238 12.72 10.54 -5.10
C ALA A 238 12.39 10.12 -3.66
N GLY A 239 13.00 10.77 -2.66
CA GLY A 239 12.76 10.53 -1.25
C GLY A 239 11.55 11.24 -0.64
N ASP A 240 10.87 12.14 -1.34
CA ASP A 240 9.70 12.85 -0.82
C ASP A 240 8.41 12.05 -0.98
N LEU A 241 8.16 11.15 -0.03
CA LEU A 241 7.05 10.21 -0.10
C LEU A 241 5.73 10.80 0.39
N SER A 242 5.75 11.69 1.39
CA SER A 242 4.52 12.29 1.91
C SER A 242 3.80 13.17 0.90
N SER A 243 4.53 13.92 0.08
CA SER A 243 3.93 14.74 -0.96
C SER A 243 3.40 13.92 -2.15
N ARG A 244 4.02 12.77 -2.47
CA ARG A 244 3.57 11.87 -3.55
C ARG A 244 2.43 10.94 -3.16
N LEU A 245 2.44 10.49 -1.90
CA LEU A 245 1.54 9.50 -1.34
C LEU A 245 0.62 10.23 -0.36
N GLU A 246 0.84 9.99 0.94
CA GLU A 246 0.18 10.72 2.02
C GLU A 246 1.04 10.68 3.30
N PRO A 247 0.90 11.67 4.19
CA PRO A 247 1.43 11.62 5.55
C PRO A 247 0.79 10.50 6.40
N PHE A 248 1.47 10.09 7.46
CA PHE A 248 0.93 9.09 8.38
C PHE A 248 0.04 9.69 9.48
N LEU A 249 -1.08 9.02 9.75
CA LEU A 249 -1.82 9.09 10.99
C LEU A 249 -1.37 7.90 11.86
N ILE A 250 -0.81 8.19 13.02
CA ILE A 250 -0.19 7.18 13.88
C ILE A 250 -0.97 7.11 15.21
N PRO A 251 -1.75 6.03 15.45
CA PRO A 251 -2.47 5.86 16.70
C PRO A 251 -1.52 5.41 17.83
N PRO A 252 -1.91 5.59 19.10
CA PRO A 252 -1.19 4.98 20.20
C PRO A 252 -1.24 3.45 20.09
N CYS A 253 -0.15 2.76 20.44
CA CYS A 253 -0.08 1.30 20.33
C CYS A 253 -1.18 0.54 21.11
N SER A 254 -1.75 1.16 22.14
CA SER A 254 -2.90 0.61 22.90
C SER A 254 -4.18 0.48 22.07
N ARG A 255 -4.28 1.17 20.91
CA ARG A 255 -5.39 1.09 19.95
C ARG A 255 -5.05 0.25 18.71
N GLY A 256 -3.90 -0.40 18.69
CA GLY A 256 -3.39 -1.13 17.53
C GLY A 256 -2.44 -0.30 16.67
N MET A 257 -2.10 -0.83 15.49
CA MET A 257 -1.18 -0.20 14.54
C MET A 257 -1.96 0.33 13.35
N ALA A 258 -1.64 1.55 12.91
CA ALA A 258 -2.09 2.04 11.62
C ALA A 258 -1.43 1.22 10.51
N LYS A 259 -2.21 0.94 9.46
CA LYS A 259 -1.78 0.14 8.31
C LYS A 259 -1.96 0.93 7.04
N TYR A 260 -0.91 0.98 6.24
CA TYR A 260 -0.89 1.65 4.95
C TYR A 260 -0.37 0.71 3.87
N HIS A 261 -0.89 0.88 2.66
CA HIS A 261 -0.35 0.25 1.45
C HIS A 261 -0.37 1.25 0.29
N PHE A 262 0.82 1.54 -0.22
CA PHE A 262 1.07 2.45 -1.31
C PHE A 262 1.76 1.76 -2.48
N VAL A 263 1.66 2.38 -3.64
CA VAL A 263 2.38 2.01 -4.85
C VAL A 263 3.05 3.28 -5.35
N ASP A 264 4.36 3.22 -5.55
CA ASP A 264 5.17 4.37 -5.93
C ASP A 264 6.08 4.00 -7.11
N GLY A 265 6.00 4.76 -8.19
CA GLY A 265 6.80 4.55 -9.41
C GLY A 265 8.16 5.25 -9.41
N ASN A 266 8.51 5.99 -8.35
CA ASN A 266 9.76 6.77 -8.29
C ASN A 266 10.78 6.15 -7.34
N VAL A 267 10.36 5.32 -6.38
CA VAL A 267 11.27 4.58 -5.52
C VAL A 267 11.81 3.38 -6.27
N ALA A 268 13.13 3.23 -6.29
CA ALA A 268 13.82 2.05 -6.79
C ALA A 268 14.52 1.31 -5.64
N LEU A 269 14.45 -0.03 -5.63
CA LEU A 269 15.22 -0.90 -4.75
C LEU A 269 16.44 -1.52 -5.44
N SER A 270 16.60 -1.31 -6.74
CA SER A 270 17.75 -1.77 -7.52
C SER A 270 18.33 -0.65 -8.38
N GLY A 271 19.47 -0.91 -9.03
CA GLY A 271 20.14 0.07 -9.88
C GLY A 271 20.79 1.24 -9.13
N PRO A 272 21.29 2.25 -9.87
CA PRO A 272 22.06 3.37 -9.31
C PRO A 272 21.24 4.24 -8.35
N SER A 273 19.92 4.29 -8.54
CA SER A 273 19.01 5.09 -7.73
C SER A 273 18.42 4.31 -6.54
N SER A 274 18.97 3.13 -6.21
CA SER A 274 18.44 2.30 -5.13
C SER A 274 18.40 3.05 -3.79
N VAL A 275 17.29 2.86 -3.07
CA VAL A 275 17.11 3.34 -1.70
C VAL A 275 17.58 2.33 -0.65
N LEU A 276 17.97 1.12 -1.05
CA LEU A 276 18.59 0.16 -0.12
C LEU A 276 19.91 0.74 0.42
N GLY A 277 20.09 0.62 1.73
CA GLY A 277 21.24 1.22 2.41
C GLY A 277 21.12 2.73 2.62
N ARG A 278 19.95 3.34 2.38
CA ARG A 278 19.63 4.71 2.81
C ARG A 278 18.86 4.70 4.13
N SER A 279 18.39 5.86 4.58
CA SER A 279 17.55 5.95 5.78
C SER A 279 16.16 6.49 5.48
N LEU A 280 15.18 6.04 6.24
CA LEU A 280 13.82 6.57 6.26
C LEU A 280 13.66 7.37 7.55
N VAL A 281 13.14 8.59 7.42
CA VAL A 281 12.89 9.51 8.53
C VAL A 281 11.39 9.77 8.64
N ILE A 282 10.86 9.71 9.86
CA ILE A 282 9.51 10.16 10.18
C ILE A 282 9.62 11.47 10.98
N HIS A 283 8.86 12.47 10.59
CA HIS A 283 8.84 13.80 11.17
C HIS A 283 7.76 13.93 12.24
N THR A 284 7.70 15.08 12.90
CA THR A 284 6.63 15.37 13.88
C THR A 284 5.28 15.52 13.18
N ASP A 285 4.23 15.47 13.99
CA ASP A 285 2.85 15.64 13.58
C ASP A 285 2.56 17.03 12.98
N HIS A 286 1.37 17.18 12.39
CA HIS A 286 0.87 18.43 11.80
C HIS A 286 1.81 19.01 10.74
N TYR A 287 2.36 18.15 9.87
CA TYR A 287 3.31 18.52 8.82
C TYR A 287 4.61 19.17 9.33
N GLY A 288 4.92 19.03 10.62
CA GLY A 288 6.06 19.72 11.22
C GLY A 288 7.41 19.21 10.69
N SER A 289 8.36 20.12 10.52
CA SER A 289 9.69 19.81 9.98
C SER A 289 10.63 18.99 10.90
N PRO A 290 10.56 19.06 12.25
CA PRO A 290 11.45 18.28 13.11
C PRO A 290 11.39 16.77 12.84
N ARG A 291 12.55 16.11 12.87
CA ARG A 291 12.69 14.65 12.70
C ARG A 291 12.45 13.96 14.04
N VAL A 292 11.52 13.02 14.10
CA VAL A 292 11.17 12.28 15.32
C VAL A 292 12.00 11.03 15.46
N THR A 293 12.06 10.23 14.40
CA THR A 293 12.77 8.95 14.41
C THR A 293 13.23 8.60 13.00
N CYS A 294 14.28 7.79 12.90
CA CYS A 294 14.83 7.35 11.64
C CYS A 294 15.47 5.98 11.75
N SER A 295 15.46 5.26 10.64
CA SER A 295 15.96 3.90 10.54
C SER A 295 16.56 3.65 9.16
N ASN A 296 17.51 2.72 9.06
CA ASN A 296 18.08 2.33 7.77
C ASN A 296 17.09 1.44 7.01
N ILE A 297 17.06 1.59 5.69
CA ILE A 297 16.37 0.68 4.78
C ILE A 297 17.33 -0.48 4.47
N GLU A 298 17.15 -1.60 5.17
CA GLU A 298 18.02 -2.77 5.07
C GLU A 298 17.40 -3.80 4.10
N ALA A 299 18.23 -4.47 3.32
CA ALA A 299 17.77 -5.60 2.51
C ALA A 299 17.33 -6.74 3.45
N ALA A 300 16.14 -7.27 3.22
CA ALA A 300 15.53 -8.33 4.03
C ALA A 300 15.45 -9.66 3.27
#